data_AF-A0A2V2NDQ5-F1
#
_entry.id   AF-A0A2V2NDQ5-F1
#
_cell.length_a   1.000
_cell.length_b   1.000
_cell.length_c   1.000
_cell.angle_alpha   90.00
_cell.angle_beta   90.00
_cell.angle_gamma   90.00
#
_symmetry.space_group_name_H-M   'P 1'
#
loop_
_entity.id
_entity.type
_entity.pdbx_description
1 polymer ?
#
loop_
_entity_poly.entity_id
_entity_poly.type
_entity_poly.pdbx_seq_one_letter_code
_entity_poly.pdbx_strand_id
1 'polypeptide(L)'
;MTLCLCHKIPERSIRFFGIEKYLCSRCLGIIFGIICGMSFQYLGLSISLMNMLILSLPLIIDGITQAIGIRTSNNYIRIITGFLFGFGIFLGIKI
;
A
#
# COMPACT_ATOMS: atom_id res chain seq x y z
N MET A 1 -9.27 2.14 -16.02
CA MET A 1 -8.62 1.03 -15.30
C MET A 1 -8.64 1.33 -13.81
N THR A 2 -9.75 0.96 -13.17
CA THR A 2 -9.95 1.11 -11.72
C THR A 2 -9.11 0.03 -11.05
N LEU A 3 -8.10 0.37 -10.24
CA LEU A 3 -7.46 -0.63 -9.37
C LEU A 3 -8.59 -1.32 -8.60
N CYS A 4 -8.76 -2.65 -8.76
CA CYS A 4 -10.01 -3.42 -8.53
C CYS A 4 -10.77 -3.22 -7.21
N LEU A 5 -10.29 -2.43 -6.25
CA LEU A 5 -10.90 -2.19 -4.94
C LEU A 5 -10.91 -0.69 -4.52
N CYS A 6 -10.49 0.23 -5.40
CA CYS A 6 -10.50 1.67 -5.09
C CYS A 6 -11.89 2.27 -5.32
N HIS A 7 -12.59 2.56 -4.22
CA HIS A 7 -13.93 3.15 -4.25
C HIS A 7 -13.94 4.67 -4.49
N LYS A 8 -12.77 5.32 -4.59
CA LYS A 8 -12.61 6.77 -4.85
C LYS A 8 -13.43 7.68 -3.92
N ILE A 9 -13.61 7.22 -2.68
CA ILE A 9 -14.35 7.98 -1.67
C ILE A 9 -13.52 9.22 -1.29
N PRO A 10 -14.05 10.45 -1.44
CA PRO A 10 -13.29 11.68 -1.23
C PRO A 10 -12.72 11.77 0.19
N GLU A 11 -13.42 11.31 1.22
CA GLU A 11 -12.87 11.29 2.59
C GLU A 11 -11.65 10.36 2.76
N ARG A 12 -11.49 9.39 1.86
CA ARG A 12 -10.44 8.35 1.89
C ARG A 12 -9.31 8.61 0.91
N SER A 13 -9.31 9.80 0.31
CA SER A 13 -8.37 10.24 -0.70
C SER A 13 -7.56 11.43 -0.18
N ILE A 14 -6.31 11.53 -0.60
CA ILE A 14 -5.48 12.70 -0.28
C ILE A 14 -5.84 13.78 -1.30
N ARG A 15 -6.14 14.99 -0.84
CA ARG A 15 -6.24 16.16 -1.70
C ARG A 15 -4.83 16.57 -2.12
N PHE A 16 -4.33 15.96 -3.17
CA PHE A 16 -3.02 16.25 -3.70
C PHE A 16 -3.10 16.29 -5.22
N PHE A 17 -2.92 17.47 -5.82
CA PHE A 17 -2.87 17.68 -7.27
C PHE A 17 -4.07 17.13 -8.08
N GLY A 18 -5.27 16.98 -7.49
CA GLY A 18 -6.44 16.42 -8.18
C GLY A 18 -6.45 14.89 -8.27
N ILE A 19 -5.46 14.22 -7.67
CA ILE A 19 -5.31 12.76 -7.67
C ILE A 19 -6.42 12.08 -6.86
N GLU A 20 -7.12 12.81 -5.98
CA GLU A 20 -8.25 12.32 -5.20
C GLU A 20 -9.38 11.70 -6.04
N LYS A 21 -9.53 12.15 -7.29
CA LYS A 21 -10.53 11.65 -8.24
C LYS A 21 -10.15 10.31 -8.86
N TYR A 22 -8.89 9.92 -8.75
CA TYR A 22 -8.31 8.79 -9.46
C TYR A 22 -7.84 7.67 -8.50
N LEU A 23 -7.22 8.02 -7.37
CA LEU A 23 -6.61 7.07 -6.43
C LEU A 23 -6.95 7.40 -4.97
N CYS A 24 -7.20 6.35 -4.17
CA CYS A 24 -7.29 6.49 -2.72
C CYS A 24 -5.89 6.48 -2.08
N SER A 25 -5.81 6.95 -0.84
CA SER A 25 -4.56 7.04 -0.07
C SER A 25 -3.83 5.69 0.03
N ARG A 26 -4.57 4.57 0.05
CA ARG A 26 -4.02 3.21 0.07
C ARG A 26 -3.33 2.84 -1.24
N CYS A 27 -3.98 3.07 -2.37
CA CYS A 27 -3.42 2.77 -3.68
C CYS A 27 -2.18 3.63 -3.97
N LEU A 28 -2.19 4.89 -3.53
CA LEU A 28 -1.03 5.78 -3.57
C LEU A 28 0.16 5.17 -2.81
N GLY A 29 -0.06 4.72 -1.57
CA GLY A 29 0.95 4.04 -0.77
C GLY A 29 1.51 2.79 -1.47
N ILE A 30 0.64 1.91 -1.99
CA ILE A 30 1.04 0.67 -2.67
C ILE A 30 1.90 0.95 -3.91
N ILE A 31 1.47 1.88 -4.77
CA ILE A 31 2.21 2.24 -5.98
C ILE A 31 3.58 2.79 -5.61
N PHE A 32 3.65 3.69 -4.63
CA PHE A 32 4.92 4.25 -4.16
C PHE A 32 5.83 3.16 -3.57
N GLY A 33 5.25 2.24 -2.78
CA GLY A 33 5.98 1.09 -2.23
C GLY A 33 6.57 0.20 -3.30
N ILE A 34 5.81 -0.12 -4.36
CA ILE A 34 6.29 -0.93 -5.49
C ILE A 34 7.47 -0.25 -6.18
N ILE A 35 7.36 1.04 -6.49
CA ILE A 35 8.43 1.81 -7.16
C ILE A 35 9.71 1.79 -6.31
N CYS A 36 9.58 2.01 -4.99
CA CYS A 36 10.70 1.93 -4.07
C CYS A 36 11.27 0.51 -3.97
N GLY A 37 10.42 -0.52 -3.84
CA GLY A 37 10.86 -1.91 -3.73
C GLY A 37 11.63 -2.35 -4.97
N MET A 38 11.13 -1.99 -6.16
CA MET A 38 11.80 -2.20 -7.44
C MET A 38 13.16 -1.50 -7.50
N SER A 39 13.23 -0.23 -7.09
CA SER A 39 14.49 0.53 -7.05
C SER A 39 15.53 -0.11 -6.13
N PHE A 40 15.12 -0.57 -4.95
CA PHE A 40 16.01 -1.24 -3.98
C PHE A 40 16.45 -2.62 -4.47
N GLN A 41 15.58 -3.34 -5.15
CA GLN A 41 15.91 -4.62 -5.77
C GLN A 41 16.97 -4.45 -6.87
N TYR A 42 16.90 -3.40 -7.69
CA TYR A 42 17.95 -3.06 -8.66
C TYR A 42 19.30 -2.76 -8.00
N LEU A 43 19.30 -2.33 -6.72
CA LEU A 43 20.52 -2.13 -5.93
C LEU A 43 21.04 -3.42 -5.29
N GLY A 44 20.42 -4.58 -5.58
CA GLY A 44 20.82 -5.88 -5.07
C GLY A 44 20.26 -6.23 -3.68
N LEU A 45 19.35 -5.42 -3.15
CA LEU A 45 18.67 -5.72 -1.89
C LEU A 45 17.52 -6.68 -2.15
N SER A 46 17.52 -7.81 -1.46
CA SER A 46 16.40 -8.75 -1.45
C SER A 46 16.09 -9.16 -0.03
N ILE A 47 14.81 -9.41 0.24
CA ILE A 47 14.37 -9.88 1.55
C ILE A 47 13.88 -11.32 1.47
N SER A 48 13.94 -12.02 2.61
CA SER A 48 13.35 -13.35 2.72
C SER A 48 11.83 -13.29 2.56
N LEU A 49 11.24 -14.41 2.15
CA LEU A 49 9.78 -14.55 2.02
C LEU A 49 9.07 -14.28 3.36
N MET A 50 9.71 -14.61 4.48
CA MET A 50 9.24 -14.30 5.84
C MET A 50 9.11 -12.79 6.07
N ASN A 51 10.13 -12.01 5.70
CA ASN A 51 10.13 -10.56 5.86
C ASN A 51 9.10 -9.88 4.95
N MET A 52 8.90 -10.40 3.73
CA MET A 52 7.82 -9.97 2.84
C MET A 52 6.45 -10.14 3.51
N LEU A 53 6.18 -11.31 4.10
CA LEU A 53 4.93 -11.56 4.81
C LEU A 53 4.75 -10.61 6.00
N ILE A 54 5.80 -10.39 6.79
CA ILE A 54 5.76 -9.45 7.92
C ILE A 54 5.41 -8.03 7.46
N LEU A 55 6.00 -7.56 6.36
CA LEU A 55 5.72 -6.24 5.79
C LEU A 55 4.30 -6.11 5.21
N SER A 56 3.69 -7.24 4.83
CA SER A 56 2.32 -7.28 4.32
C SER A 56 1.24 -7.26 5.41
N LEU A 57 1.56 -7.73 6.63
CA LEU A 57 0.62 -7.83 7.75
C LEU A 57 -0.07 -6.50 8.11
N PRO A 58 0.61 -5.35 8.20
CA PRO A 58 -0.03 -4.08 8.55
C PRO A 58 -1.17 -3.70 7.61
N LEU A 59 -1.02 -3.95 6.30
CA LEU A 59 -2.08 -3.68 5.33
C LEU A 59 -3.26 -4.64 5.48
N ILE A 60 -2.98 -5.91 5.72
CA ILE A 60 -4.01 -6.94 5.92
C ILE A 60 -4.82 -6.62 7.18
N ILE A 61 -4.16 -6.33 8.29
CA ILE A 61 -4.80 -5.98 9.56
C ILE A 61 -5.61 -4.69 9.42
N ASP A 62 -5.05 -3.64 8.82
CA ASP A 62 -5.79 -2.39 8.55
C ASP A 62 -7.00 -2.67 7.63
N GLY A 63 -6.84 -3.49 6.59
CA GLY A 63 -7.92 -3.90 5.69
C GLY A 63 -9.06 -4.62 6.39
N ILE A 64 -8.74 -5.63 7.21
CA ILE A 64 -9.71 -6.45 7.95
C ILE A 64 -10.43 -5.61 9.01
N THR A 65 -9.70 -4.85 9.81
CA THR A 65 -10.30 -4.00 10.86
C THR A 65 -11.21 -2.91 10.27
N GLN A 66 -10.88 -2.38 9.08
CA GLN A 66 -11.76 -1.49 8.33
C GLN A 66 -13.00 -2.20 7.77
N ALA A 67 -12.85 -3.42 7.24
CA ALA A 67 -13.94 -4.17 6.63
C ALA A 67 -14.99 -4.61 7.67
N ILE A 68 -14.55 -4.95 8.89
CA ILE A 68 -15.42 -5.30 10.02
C ILE A 68 -16.06 -4.04 10.64
N GLY A 69 -15.65 -2.83 10.24
CA GLY A 69 -16.21 -1.57 10.75
C GLY A 69 -15.72 -1.18 12.14
N ILE A 70 -14.69 -1.86 12.67
CA ILE A 70 -14.15 -1.61 14.02
C ILE A 70 -13.51 -0.22 14.12
N ARG A 71 -12.95 0.29 13.00
CA ARG A 71 -12.26 1.58 12.99
C ARG A 71 -12.34 2.29 11.64
N THR A 72 -12.45 3.62 11.70
CA THR A 72 -12.17 4.50 10.56
C THR A 72 -10.65 4.71 10.42
N SER A 73 -10.06 4.16 9.36
CA SER A 73 -8.63 4.32 9.08
C SER A 73 -8.34 5.71 8.52
N ASN A 74 -7.27 6.30 9.04
CA ASN A 74 -6.78 7.60 8.64
C ASN A 74 -5.98 7.48 7.34
N ASN A 75 -5.99 8.53 6.51
CA ASN A 75 -5.31 8.54 5.22
C ASN A 75 -3.80 8.30 5.35
N TYR A 76 -3.17 8.83 6.40
CA TYR A 76 -1.77 8.55 6.71
C TYR A 76 -1.48 7.08 6.96
N ILE A 77 -2.30 6.40 7.76
CA ILE A 77 -2.13 4.97 8.06
C ILE A 77 -2.29 4.16 6.78
N ARG A 78 -3.27 4.50 5.93
CA ARG A 78 -3.49 3.83 4.65
C ARG A 78 -2.30 3.93 3.69
N ILE A 79 -1.61 5.08 3.68
CA ILE A 79 -0.40 5.27 2.87
C ILE A 79 0.73 4.40 3.41
N ILE A 80 0.97 4.46 4.73
CA ILE A 80 2.08 3.75 5.37
C ILE A 80 1.91 2.23 5.21
N THR A 81 0.72 1.71 5.53
CA THR A 81 0.46 0.26 5.38
C THR A 81 0.48 -0.17 3.91
N GLY A 82 -0.03 0.66 3.00
CA GLY A 82 0.05 0.42 1.56
C GLY A 82 1.49 0.39 1.06
N PHE A 83 2.32 1.33 1.51
CA PHE A 83 3.74 1.43 1.16
C PHE A 83 4.51 0.19 1.62
N LEU A 84 4.36 -0.20 2.88
CA LEU A 84 5.04 -1.39 3.43
C LEU A 84 4.69 -2.65 2.64
N PHE A 85 3.43 -2.81 2.29
CA PHE A 85 2.97 -3.93 1.47
C PHE A 85 3.58 -3.93 0.07
N GLY A 86 3.49 -2.81 -0.66
CA GLY A 86 4.05 -2.70 -2.01
C GLY A 86 5.57 -2.87 -2.03
N PHE A 87 6.26 -2.28 -1.06
CA PHE A 87 7.70 -2.39 -0.88
C PHE A 87 8.14 -3.83 -0.57
N GLY A 88 7.49 -4.47 0.40
CA GLY A 88 7.81 -5.84 0.80
C GLY A 88 7.60 -6.85 -0.32
N ILE A 89 6.48 -6.74 -1.07
CA ILE A 89 6.20 -7.64 -2.19
C ILE A 89 7.30 -7.57 -3.24
N PHE A 90 7.62 -6.36 -3.71
CA PHE A 90 8.57 -6.25 -4.82
C PHE A 90 9.98 -6.62 -4.38
N LEU A 91 10.39 -6.24 -3.18
CA LEU A 91 11.71 -6.56 -2.64
C LEU A 91 11.88 -8.07 -2.30
N GLY A 92 10.78 -8.78 -2.05
CA GLY A 92 10.76 -10.21 -1.74
C GLY A 92 10.65 -11.13 -2.95
N ILE A 93 10.10 -10.63 -4.07
CA ILE A 93 10.04 -11.38 -5.33
C ILE A 93 11.46 -11.45 -5.89
N LYS A 94 12.01 -12.66 -6.03
CA LYS A 94 13.25 -12.87 -6.77
C LYS A 94 12.95 -12.82 -8.27
N ILE A 95 13.33 -11.73 -8.92
CA ILE A 95 13.31 -11.58 -10.39
C ILE A 95 14.61 -12.16 -10.96
#